data_AF-A0A1G2BHK8-F1
#
_entry.id   AF-A0A1G2BHK8-F1
#
_cell.length_a   1.000
_cell.length_b   1.000
_cell.length_c   1.000
_cell.angle_alpha   90.00
_cell.angle_beta   90.00
_cell.angle_gamma   90.00
#
_symmetry.space_group_name_H-M   'P 1'
#
loop_
_entity.id
_entity.type
_entity.pdbx_description
1 polymer ?
#
loop_
_entity_poly.entity_id
_entity_poly.type
_entity_poly.pdbx_seq_one_letter_code
_entity_poly.pdbx_strand_id
1 'polypeptide(L)'
;MLTVSTFLFAILAGFYISRLNSRYSEIRELISNEDAYFFTLFKTAKVYGEKFTNKIIDVIDKYYIVSFENKLDNYYKSTAPYLENIYAVLYEIKEKSDESTYAGMLSILLSIETVRNKNSVIAKEKITKSQWLVLIGLTIIILLCLFYVNTNQIFFQALVIIISAVLILILLTIRDLQNLRLGGKIIPVLESGQEVLESMGKLRYYNQQLIKSGVMEIPGNVKKYRLGIHNPGENIKIKIVTK
;
A
#
# COMPACT_ATOMS: atom_id res chain seq x y z
N MET A 1 35.55 19.75 -2.40
CA MET A 1 34.87 18.44 -2.31
C MET A 1 33.55 18.54 -1.57
N LEU A 2 33.51 19.05 -0.33
CA LEU A 2 32.28 19.21 0.45
C LEU A 2 31.14 19.92 -0.32
N THR A 3 31.41 21.08 -0.93
CA THR A 3 30.39 21.85 -1.67
C THR A 3 29.80 21.07 -2.86
N VAL A 4 30.65 20.46 -3.68
CA VAL A 4 30.23 19.67 -4.84
C VAL A 4 29.44 18.42 -4.41
N SER A 5 29.92 17.69 -3.40
CA SER A 5 29.23 16.49 -2.89
C SER A 5 27.89 16.84 -2.26
N THR A 6 27.81 17.91 -1.46
CA THR A 6 26.54 18.39 -0.87
C THR A 6 25.55 18.83 -1.95
N PHE A 7 26.02 19.54 -2.97
CA PHE A 7 25.17 19.97 -4.09
C PHE A 7 24.62 18.79 -4.88
N LEU A 8 25.48 17.83 -5.26
CA LEU A 8 25.06 16.61 -5.97
C LEU A 8 24.12 15.77 -5.11
N PHE A 9 24.41 15.62 -3.82
CA PHE A 9 23.54 14.91 -2.89
C PHE A 9 22.16 15.56 -2.81
N ALA A 10 22.09 16.89 -2.65
CA ALA A 10 20.84 17.62 -2.56
C ALA A 10 19.98 17.45 -3.83
N ILE A 11 20.58 17.58 -5.02
CA ILE A 11 19.87 17.40 -6.29
C ILE A 11 19.36 15.97 -6.44
N LEU A 12 20.23 14.97 -6.22
CA LEU A 12 19.86 13.57 -6.40
C LEU A 12 18.81 13.14 -5.37
N ALA A 13 19.02 13.47 -4.09
CA ALA A 13 18.06 13.17 -3.03
C ALA A 13 16.71 13.83 -3.31
N GLY A 14 16.69 15.10 -3.73
CA GLY A 14 15.47 15.81 -4.11
C GLY A 14 14.72 15.11 -5.26
N PHE A 15 15.43 14.73 -6.32
CA PHE A 15 14.86 13.99 -7.45
C PHE A 15 14.28 12.64 -7.03
N TYR A 16 15.01 11.86 -6.23
CA TYR A 16 14.55 10.56 -5.75
C TYR A 16 13.35 10.67 -4.81
N ILE A 17 13.36 11.64 -3.88
CA ILE A 17 12.22 11.90 -3.00
C ILE A 17 10.99 12.27 -3.83
N SER A 18 11.12 13.18 -4.80
CA SER A 18 10.03 13.59 -5.68
C SER A 18 9.45 12.41 -6.46
N ARG A 19 10.31 11.61 -7.10
CA ARG A 19 9.89 10.40 -7.84
C ARG A 19 9.19 9.38 -6.93
N LEU A 20 9.76 9.11 -5.75
CA LEU A 20 9.18 8.14 -4.81
C LEU A 20 7.86 8.62 -4.22
N ASN A 21 7.71 9.92 -3.96
CA ASN A 21 6.45 10.53 -3.54
C ASN A 21 5.39 10.42 -4.63
N SER A 22 5.73 10.74 -5.88
CA SER A 22 4.80 10.58 -7.02
C SER A 22 4.34 9.12 -7.15
N ARG A 23 5.27 8.16 -7.08
CA ARG A 23 4.96 6.72 -7.07
C ARG A 23 4.06 6.33 -5.90
N TYR A 24 4.33 6.84 -4.69
CA TYR A 24 3.51 6.57 -3.51
C TYR A 24 2.08 7.08 -3.70
N SER A 25 1.93 8.33 -4.17
CA SER A 25 0.63 8.92 -4.46
C SER A 25 -0.13 8.15 -5.52
N GLU A 26 0.54 7.72 -6.61
CA GLU A 26 -0.09 6.95 -7.68
C GLU A 26 -0.55 5.57 -7.19
N ILE A 27 0.26 4.86 -6.40
CA ILE A 27 -0.15 3.57 -5.80
C ILE A 27 -1.36 3.76 -4.89
N ARG A 28 -1.35 4.82 -4.05
CA ARG A 28 -2.48 5.13 -3.17
C ARG A 28 -3.75 5.43 -3.96
N GLU A 29 -3.65 6.19 -5.04
CA GLU A 29 -4.77 6.51 -5.92
C GLU A 29 -5.31 5.25 -6.60
N LEU A 30 -4.44 4.38 -7.12
CA LEU A 30 -4.84 3.13 -7.73
C LEU A 30 -5.58 2.23 -6.75
N ILE A 31 -5.09 2.09 -5.52
CA ILE A 31 -5.77 1.27 -4.50
C ILE A 31 -7.13 1.88 -4.12
N SER A 32 -7.21 3.20 -3.97
CA SER A 32 -8.47 3.88 -3.72
C SER A 32 -9.48 3.71 -4.87
N ASN A 33 -9.02 3.73 -6.12
CA ASN A 33 -9.87 3.50 -7.30
C ASN A 33 -10.36 2.05 -7.35
N GLU A 34 -9.48 1.09 -7.05
CA GLU A 34 -9.86 -0.32 -6.92
C GLU A 34 -10.96 -0.52 -5.87
N ASP A 35 -10.80 0.10 -4.69
CA ASP A 35 -11.79 0.06 -3.61
C ASP A 35 -13.12 0.70 -4.03
N ALA A 36 -13.08 1.84 -4.72
CA ALA A 36 -14.25 2.51 -5.25
C ALA A 36 -15.00 1.63 -6.28
N TYR A 37 -14.28 0.90 -7.13
CA TYR A 37 -14.89 -0.03 -8.07
C TYR A 37 -15.51 -1.24 -7.38
N PHE A 38 -14.89 -1.81 -6.34
CA PHE A 38 -15.50 -2.88 -5.55
C PHE A 38 -16.77 -2.41 -4.83
N PHE A 39 -16.75 -1.20 -4.27
CA PHE A 39 -17.94 -0.61 -3.67
C PHE A 39 -19.06 -0.41 -4.71
N THR A 40 -18.71 0.09 -5.90
CA THR A 40 -19.66 0.27 -7.00
C THR A 40 -20.22 -1.08 -7.45
N LEU A 41 -19.39 -2.11 -7.58
CA LEU A 41 -19.80 -3.48 -7.92
C LEU A 41 -20.82 -4.01 -6.90
N PHE A 42 -20.55 -3.85 -5.61
CA PHE A 42 -21.48 -4.21 -4.54
C PHE A 42 -22.81 -3.44 -4.63
N LYS A 43 -22.76 -2.11 -4.84
CA LYS A 43 -23.98 -1.29 -4.96
C LYS A 43 -24.82 -1.70 -6.17
N THR A 44 -24.20 -1.95 -7.31
CA THR A 44 -24.88 -2.43 -8.51
C THR A 44 -25.44 -3.83 -8.33
N ALA A 45 -24.74 -4.72 -7.59
CA ALA A 45 -25.24 -6.05 -7.30
C ALA A 45 -26.60 -6.06 -6.56
N LYS A 46 -26.91 -5.01 -5.78
CA LYS A 46 -28.21 -4.85 -5.09
C LYS A 46 -29.40 -4.81 -6.04
N VAL A 47 -29.20 -4.36 -7.27
CA VAL A 47 -30.26 -4.31 -8.30
C VAL A 47 -30.76 -5.72 -8.66
N TYR A 48 -29.91 -6.74 -8.51
CA TYR A 48 -30.22 -8.14 -8.82
C TYR A 48 -30.76 -8.93 -7.63
N GLY A 49 -31.06 -8.25 -6.52
CA GLY A 49 -31.63 -8.85 -5.31
C GLY A 49 -30.59 -9.39 -4.32
N GLU A 50 -31.08 -9.76 -3.14
CA GLU A 50 -30.23 -10.10 -1.99
C GLU A 50 -29.39 -11.35 -2.22
N LYS A 51 -29.93 -12.37 -2.88
CA LYS A 51 -29.21 -13.63 -3.12
C LYS A 51 -27.93 -13.41 -3.93
N PHE A 52 -27.99 -12.61 -4.98
CA PHE A 52 -26.83 -12.27 -5.80
C PHE A 52 -25.88 -11.32 -5.06
N THR A 53 -26.44 -10.31 -4.39
CA THR A 53 -25.66 -9.37 -3.56
C THR A 53 -24.81 -10.11 -2.54
N ASN A 54 -25.38 -11.09 -1.82
CA ASN A 54 -24.67 -11.86 -0.81
C ASN A 54 -23.53 -12.69 -1.41
N LYS A 55 -23.73 -13.29 -2.61
CA LYS A 55 -22.65 -13.97 -3.33
C LYS A 55 -21.50 -13.02 -3.64
N ILE A 56 -21.81 -11.82 -4.17
CA ILE A 56 -20.81 -10.78 -4.49
C ILE A 56 -20.08 -10.33 -3.24
N ILE A 57 -20.79 -10.04 -2.15
CA ILE A 57 -20.18 -9.68 -0.86
C ILE A 57 -19.19 -10.75 -0.42
N ASP A 58 -19.54 -12.04 -0.49
CA ASP A 58 -18.69 -13.11 0.00
C ASP A 58 -17.41 -13.32 -0.83
N VAL A 59 -17.48 -13.12 -2.15
CA VAL A 59 -16.28 -13.19 -3.01
C VAL A 59 -15.39 -11.95 -2.85
N ILE A 60 -15.98 -10.75 -2.70
CA ILE A 60 -15.24 -9.51 -2.42
C ILE A 60 -14.58 -9.58 -1.03
N ASP A 61 -15.26 -10.11 -0.01
CA ASP A 61 -14.71 -10.26 1.34
C ASP A 61 -13.45 -11.15 1.35
N LYS A 62 -13.50 -12.29 0.64
CA LYS A 62 -12.34 -13.17 0.48
C LYS A 62 -11.20 -12.49 -0.28
N TYR A 63 -11.53 -11.72 -1.32
CA TYR A 63 -10.55 -10.93 -2.05
C TYR A 63 -9.83 -9.94 -1.12
N TYR A 64 -10.56 -9.20 -0.29
CA TYR A 64 -10.00 -8.23 0.64
C TYR A 64 -9.11 -8.85 1.71
N ILE A 65 -9.50 -10.00 2.27
CA ILE A 65 -8.66 -10.70 3.26
C ILE A 65 -7.27 -10.98 2.68
N VAL A 66 -7.22 -11.51 1.46
CA VAL A 66 -5.95 -11.83 0.79
C VAL A 66 -5.22 -10.58 0.32
N SER A 67 -5.95 -9.55 -0.11
CA SER A 67 -5.40 -8.24 -0.47
C SER A 67 -4.64 -7.60 0.69
N PHE A 68 -5.24 -7.57 1.88
CA PHE A 68 -4.67 -6.93 3.06
C PHE A 68 -3.46 -7.67 3.64
N GLU A 69 -3.33 -8.96 3.35
CA GLU A 69 -2.24 -9.79 3.87
C GLU A 69 -1.02 -9.84 2.96
N ASN A 70 -1.22 -9.64 1.66
CA ASN A 70 -0.13 -9.75 0.70
C ASN A 70 0.66 -8.44 0.58
N LYS A 71 1.96 -8.60 0.34
CA LYS A 71 2.80 -7.48 -0.06
C LYS A 71 2.42 -7.04 -1.47
N LEU A 72 2.51 -5.73 -1.73
CA LEU A 72 2.18 -5.11 -3.01
C LEU A 72 2.98 -5.68 -4.20
N ASP A 73 4.16 -6.26 -3.98
CA ASP A 73 4.99 -6.87 -5.02
C ASP A 73 4.46 -8.22 -5.55
N ASN A 74 3.73 -8.99 -4.73
CA ASN A 74 3.06 -10.23 -5.11
C ASN A 74 1.52 -10.14 -5.14
N TYR A 75 0.99 -8.96 -4.85
CA TYR A 75 -0.43 -8.66 -4.76
C TYR A 75 -1.23 -9.21 -5.94
N TYR A 76 -0.88 -8.82 -7.16
CA TYR A 76 -1.62 -9.19 -8.38
C TYR A 76 -1.79 -10.71 -8.55
N LYS A 77 -0.72 -11.47 -8.34
CA LYS A 77 -0.76 -12.94 -8.48
C LYS A 77 -1.56 -13.59 -7.36
N SER A 78 -1.38 -13.11 -6.12
CA SER A 78 -2.04 -13.67 -4.95
C SER A 78 -3.56 -13.47 -4.96
N THR A 79 -4.04 -12.34 -5.50
CA THR A 79 -5.47 -12.01 -5.52
C THR A 79 -6.16 -12.40 -6.84
N ALA A 80 -5.41 -12.86 -7.86
CA ALA A 80 -5.99 -13.26 -9.16
C ALA A 80 -7.05 -14.37 -9.06
N PRO A 81 -6.83 -15.49 -8.33
CA PRO A 81 -7.85 -16.53 -8.20
C PRO A 81 -9.14 -16.03 -7.52
N TYR A 82 -8.99 -15.03 -6.64
CA TYR A 82 -10.13 -14.42 -5.97
C TYR A 82 -10.92 -13.50 -6.90
N LEU A 83 -10.25 -12.77 -7.81
CA LEU A 83 -10.93 -11.99 -8.83
C LEU A 83 -11.65 -12.90 -9.85
N GLU A 84 -11.03 -14.02 -10.25
CA GLU A 84 -11.67 -15.01 -11.14
C GLU A 84 -12.99 -15.54 -10.55
N ASN A 85 -13.05 -15.76 -9.23
CA ASN A 85 -14.31 -16.12 -8.56
C ASN A 85 -15.38 -15.02 -8.67
N ILE A 86 -14.98 -13.75 -8.69
CA ILE A 86 -15.91 -12.63 -8.89
C ILE A 86 -16.46 -12.65 -10.33
N TYR A 87 -15.61 -12.90 -11.32
CA TYR A 87 -16.03 -13.11 -12.71
C TYR A 87 -16.99 -14.29 -12.83
N ALA A 88 -16.70 -15.42 -12.17
CA ALA A 88 -17.56 -16.60 -12.19
C ALA A 88 -18.97 -16.29 -11.67
N VAL A 89 -19.08 -15.57 -10.55
CA VAL A 89 -20.38 -15.12 -10.00
C VAL A 89 -21.11 -14.21 -10.99
N LEU A 90 -20.41 -13.31 -11.68
CA LEU A 90 -21.02 -12.44 -12.68
C LEU A 90 -21.54 -13.23 -13.89
N TYR A 91 -20.83 -14.26 -14.35
CA TYR A 91 -21.25 -15.09 -15.48
C TYR A 91 -22.54 -15.87 -15.22
N GLU A 92 -22.84 -16.23 -13.97
CA GLU A 92 -24.09 -16.92 -13.60
C GLU A 92 -25.36 -16.10 -13.89
N ILE A 93 -25.26 -14.77 -13.99
CA ILE A 93 -26.42 -13.89 -14.17
C ILE A 93 -26.59 -13.39 -15.61
N LYS A 94 -25.67 -13.70 -16.52
CA LYS A 94 -25.68 -13.20 -17.91
C LYS A 94 -27.01 -13.39 -18.62
N GLU A 95 -27.63 -14.56 -18.47
CA GLU A 95 -28.91 -14.89 -19.11
C GLU A 95 -30.13 -14.27 -18.40
N LYS A 96 -29.96 -13.78 -17.17
CA LYS A 96 -31.03 -13.29 -16.28
C LYS A 96 -31.07 -11.76 -16.20
N SER A 97 -30.08 -11.09 -16.77
CA SER A 97 -29.87 -9.66 -16.72
C SER A 97 -30.10 -9.03 -18.07
N ASP A 98 -30.64 -7.81 -18.10
CA ASP A 98 -30.61 -6.99 -19.31
C ASP A 98 -29.17 -6.76 -19.78
N GLU A 99 -28.98 -6.75 -21.10
CA GLU A 99 -27.65 -6.67 -21.73
C GLU A 99 -26.88 -5.43 -21.27
N SER A 100 -27.58 -4.30 -21.06
CA SER A 100 -26.97 -3.04 -20.61
C SER A 100 -26.44 -3.12 -19.17
N THR A 101 -27.18 -3.78 -18.28
CA THR A 101 -26.83 -3.85 -16.85
C THR A 101 -25.71 -4.86 -16.62
N TYR A 102 -25.70 -5.97 -17.38
CA TYR A 102 -24.59 -6.92 -17.42
C TYR A 102 -23.30 -6.27 -17.95
N ALA A 103 -23.39 -5.55 -19.07
CA ALA A 103 -22.27 -4.83 -19.65
C ALA A 103 -21.68 -3.79 -18.67
N GLY A 104 -22.54 -3.09 -17.92
CA GLY A 104 -22.11 -2.17 -16.86
C GLY A 104 -21.30 -2.84 -15.76
N MET A 105 -21.74 -3.99 -15.25
CA MET A 105 -20.98 -4.74 -14.23
C MET A 105 -19.67 -5.30 -14.77
N LEU A 106 -19.66 -5.80 -16.01
CA LEU A 106 -18.45 -6.30 -16.65
C LEU A 106 -17.42 -5.16 -16.84
N SER A 107 -17.87 -3.96 -17.22
CA SER A 107 -17.01 -2.77 -17.33
C SER A 107 -16.35 -2.39 -16.00
N ILE A 108 -17.06 -2.54 -14.88
CA ILE A 108 -16.50 -2.33 -13.53
C ILE A 108 -15.39 -3.36 -13.26
N LEU A 109 -15.60 -4.64 -13.57
CA LEU A 109 -14.56 -5.68 -13.39
C LEU A 109 -13.33 -5.43 -14.25
N LEU A 110 -13.51 -5.01 -15.51
CA LEU A 110 -12.39 -4.64 -16.40
C LEU A 110 -11.62 -3.45 -15.84
N SER A 111 -12.31 -2.50 -15.21
CA SER A 111 -11.69 -1.34 -14.57
C SER A 111 -10.88 -1.74 -13.33
N ILE A 112 -11.40 -2.66 -12.50
CA ILE A 112 -10.66 -3.28 -11.39
C ILE A 112 -9.38 -3.95 -11.91
N GLU A 113 -9.49 -4.76 -12.97
CA GLU A 113 -8.34 -5.48 -13.52
C GLU A 113 -7.28 -4.55 -14.12
N THR A 114 -7.71 -3.48 -14.79
CA THR A 114 -6.82 -2.44 -15.32
C THR A 114 -6.03 -1.77 -14.20
N VAL A 115 -6.71 -1.37 -13.13
CA VAL A 115 -6.08 -0.74 -11.96
C VAL A 115 -5.14 -1.71 -11.25
N ARG A 116 -5.55 -2.98 -11.06
CA ARG A 116 -4.71 -4.02 -10.45
C ARG A 116 -3.43 -4.27 -11.25
N ASN A 117 -3.53 -4.36 -12.57
CA ASN A 117 -2.38 -4.59 -13.43
C ASN A 117 -1.42 -3.39 -13.36
N LYS A 118 -1.94 -2.17 -13.49
CA LYS A 118 -1.14 -0.93 -13.38
C LYS A 118 -0.44 -0.83 -12.02
N ASN A 119 -1.15 -1.13 -10.92
CA ASN A 119 -0.58 -1.15 -9.58
C ASN A 119 0.57 -2.17 -9.46
N SER A 120 0.44 -3.35 -10.06
CA SER A 120 1.46 -4.40 -10.03
C SER A 120 2.78 -4.02 -10.69
N VAL A 121 2.72 -3.17 -11.72
CA VAL A 121 3.90 -2.66 -12.43
C VAL A 121 4.58 -1.58 -11.60
N ILE A 122 3.82 -0.59 -11.13
CA ILE A 122 4.34 0.56 -10.40
C ILE A 122 4.88 0.16 -9.02
N ALA A 123 4.22 -0.78 -8.34
CA ALA A 123 4.67 -1.29 -7.04
C ALA A 123 6.05 -1.97 -7.09
N LYS A 124 6.47 -2.46 -8.27
CA LYS A 124 7.79 -3.08 -8.48
C LYS A 124 8.89 -2.09 -8.78
N GLU A 125 8.56 -0.85 -9.18
CA GLU A 125 9.57 0.17 -9.39
C GLU A 125 10.29 0.48 -8.07
N LYS A 126 11.61 0.40 -8.04
CA LYS A 126 12.44 0.71 -6.86
C LYS A 126 13.71 1.43 -7.31
N ILE A 127 14.31 2.21 -6.40
CA ILE A 127 15.65 2.75 -6.63
C ILE A 127 16.61 1.57 -6.75
N THR A 128 17.47 1.61 -7.77
CA THR A 128 18.40 0.51 -8.01
C THR A 128 19.49 0.48 -6.94
N LYS A 129 20.16 -0.67 -6.78
CA LYS A 129 21.27 -0.80 -5.84
C LYS A 129 22.41 0.19 -6.14
N SER A 130 22.66 0.49 -7.42
CA SER A 130 23.67 1.46 -7.83
C SER A 130 23.31 2.89 -7.42
N GLN A 131 22.06 3.29 -7.57
CA GLN A 131 21.58 4.62 -7.15
C GLN A 131 21.68 4.79 -5.62
N TRP A 132 21.36 3.73 -4.86
CA TRP A 132 21.59 3.70 -3.42
C TRP A 132 23.07 3.83 -3.04
N LEU A 133 23.95 3.15 -3.78
CA LEU A 133 25.40 3.24 -3.57
C LEU A 133 25.90 4.67 -3.79
N VAL A 134 25.43 5.36 -4.84
CA VAL A 134 25.76 6.77 -5.09
C VAL A 134 25.31 7.66 -3.94
N LEU A 135 24.07 7.53 -3.45
CA LEU A 135 23.57 8.33 -2.33
C LEU A 135 24.38 8.11 -1.05
N ILE A 136 24.61 6.84 -0.68
CA ILE A 136 25.39 6.48 0.51
C ILE A 136 26.84 6.96 0.38
N GLY A 137 27.45 6.79 -0.79
CA GLY A 137 28.80 7.26 -1.07
C GLY A 137 28.92 8.78 -0.92
N LEU A 138 27.97 9.54 -1.46
CA LEU A 138 27.94 10.99 -1.29
C LEU A 138 27.76 11.38 0.18
N THR A 139 26.86 10.73 0.92
CA THR A 139 26.68 10.96 2.35
C THR A 139 27.97 10.70 3.12
N ILE A 140 28.67 9.59 2.86
CA ILE A 140 29.94 9.27 3.52
C ILE A 140 31.00 10.34 3.22
N ILE A 141 31.14 10.78 1.97
CA ILE A 141 32.10 11.82 1.60
C ILE A 141 31.80 13.13 2.34
N ILE A 142 30.52 13.52 2.43
CA ILE A 142 30.09 14.72 3.16
C ILE A 142 30.43 14.58 4.65
N LEU A 143 30.11 13.44 5.27
CA LEU A 143 30.41 13.18 6.67
C LEU A 143 31.92 13.24 6.95
N LEU A 144 32.74 12.59 6.13
CA LEU A 144 34.21 12.63 6.26
C LEU A 144 34.75 14.06 6.15
N CYS A 145 34.23 14.85 5.20
CA CYS A 145 34.62 16.26 5.07
C CYS A 145 34.20 17.10 6.30
N LEU A 146 33.00 16.86 6.84
CA LEU A 146 32.50 17.57 8.03
C LEU A 146 33.33 17.23 9.27
N PHE A 147 33.69 15.97 9.47
CA PHE A 147 34.55 15.56 10.58
C PHE A 147 35.97 16.10 10.45
N TYR A 148 36.52 16.20 9.24
CA TYR A 148 37.84 16.76 9.01
C TYR A 148 37.93 18.26 9.34
N VAL A 149 36.84 19.02 9.11
CA VAL A 149 36.77 20.47 9.37
C VAL A 149 36.54 20.79 10.87
N ASN A 150 36.29 19.78 11.71
CA ASN A 150 35.97 19.99 13.12
C ASN A 150 37.14 20.60 13.92
N THR A 151 37.02 21.86 14.32
CA THR A 151 38.07 22.63 15.04
C THR A 151 37.98 22.55 16.57
N ASN A 152 37.37 21.49 17.14
CA ASN A 152 37.18 21.29 18.59
C ASN A 152 36.40 22.40 19.34
N GLN A 153 35.83 23.37 18.62
CA GLN A 153 34.89 24.33 19.19
C GLN A 153 33.51 23.70 19.30
N ILE A 154 32.81 23.96 20.41
CA ILE A 154 31.47 23.41 20.70
C ILE A 154 30.49 23.71 19.57
N PHE A 155 30.56 24.91 18.98
CA PHE A 155 29.73 25.30 17.85
C PHE A 155 29.90 24.38 16.63
N PHE A 156 31.14 24.10 16.23
CA PHE A 156 31.42 23.22 15.09
C PHE A 156 31.02 21.77 15.39
N GLN A 157 31.20 21.29 16.61
CA GLN A 157 30.74 19.96 17.03
C GLN A 157 29.22 19.83 16.93
N ALA A 158 28.46 20.81 17.43
CA ALA A 158 27.01 20.82 17.33
C ALA A 158 26.53 20.83 15.88
N LEU A 159 27.17 21.64 15.02
CA LEU A 159 26.85 21.73 13.60
C LEU A 159 27.07 20.40 12.87
N VAL A 160 28.20 19.72 13.14
CA VAL A 160 28.48 18.39 12.57
C VAL A 160 27.42 17.38 12.98
N ILE A 161 27.01 17.35 14.26
CA ILE A 161 25.96 16.45 14.74
C ILE A 161 24.64 16.69 14.02
N ILE A 162 24.20 17.96 13.95
CA ILE A 162 22.92 18.32 13.31
C ILE A 162 22.92 17.95 11.83
N ILE A 163 23.96 18.32 11.08
CA ILE A 163 24.02 18.01 9.65
C ILE A 163 24.08 16.50 9.41
N SER A 164 24.85 15.77 10.22
CA SER A 164 24.93 14.31 10.13
C SER A 164 23.58 13.65 10.36
N ALA A 165 22.84 14.13 11.38
CA ALA A 165 21.49 13.65 11.66
C ALA A 165 20.54 13.92 10.48
N VAL A 166 20.58 15.12 9.89
CA VAL A 166 19.75 15.47 8.73
C VAL A 166 20.06 14.59 7.52
N LEU A 167 21.33 14.32 7.21
CA LEU A 167 21.71 13.43 6.11
C LEU A 167 21.15 12.02 6.30
N ILE A 168 21.25 11.49 7.52
CA ILE A 168 20.70 10.17 7.86
C ILE A 168 19.17 10.20 7.73
N LEU A 169 18.50 11.24 8.23
CA LEU A 169 17.04 11.38 8.12
C LEU A 169 16.56 11.45 6.67
N ILE A 170 17.31 12.10 5.78
CA ILE A 170 17.01 12.11 4.34
C ILE A 170 17.09 10.69 3.77
N LEU A 171 18.14 9.92 4.08
CA LEU A 171 18.25 8.54 3.63
C LEU A 171 17.14 7.65 4.18
N LEU A 172 16.78 7.81 5.46
CA LEU A 172 15.65 7.11 6.07
C LEU A 172 14.33 7.47 5.39
N THR A 173 14.13 8.74 5.04
CA THR A 173 12.93 9.19 4.33
C THR A 173 12.84 8.54 2.94
N ILE A 174 13.94 8.53 2.17
CA ILE A 174 14.00 7.84 0.87
C ILE A 174 13.70 6.34 1.03
N ARG A 175 14.26 5.70 2.06
CA ARG A 175 14.00 4.28 2.37
C ARG A 175 12.53 4.02 2.70
N ASP A 176 11.92 4.88 3.52
CA ASP A 176 10.55 4.71 3.98
C ASP A 176 9.56 4.95 2.84
N LEU A 177 9.80 5.97 1.99
CA LEU A 177 9.07 6.20 0.74
C LEU A 177 9.22 5.02 -0.23
N GLN A 178 10.44 4.49 -0.38
CA GLN A 178 10.70 3.32 -1.23
C GLN A 178 9.89 2.10 -0.78
N ASN A 179 9.71 1.92 0.53
CA ASN A 179 8.98 0.80 1.10
C ASN A 179 7.47 1.08 1.28
N LEU A 180 6.96 2.22 0.77
CA LEU A 180 5.56 2.63 0.89
C LEU A 180 5.10 2.75 2.35
N ARG A 181 6.01 3.14 3.23
CA ARG A 181 5.80 3.30 4.68
C ARG A 181 5.91 4.77 5.07
N LEU A 182 5.15 5.65 4.42
CA LEU A 182 5.14 7.07 4.75
C LEU A 182 4.54 7.24 6.16
N GLY A 183 5.36 7.67 7.13
CA GLY A 183 4.99 7.67 8.56
C GLY A 183 5.10 6.31 9.26
N GLY A 184 5.81 5.34 8.68
CA GLY A 184 6.08 4.03 9.27
C GLY A 184 4.95 3.01 9.15
N LYS A 185 3.80 3.37 8.57
CA LYS A 185 2.55 2.58 8.57
C LYS A 185 1.94 2.54 7.16
N ILE A 186 1.34 1.41 6.77
CA ILE A 186 0.62 1.26 5.48
C ILE A 186 -0.85 1.71 5.60
N ILE A 187 -1.29 2.08 6.81
CA ILE A 187 -2.69 2.37 7.17
C ILE A 187 -3.45 3.26 6.18
N PRO A 188 -2.89 4.37 5.63
CA PRO A 188 -3.66 5.24 4.74
C PRO A 188 -4.16 4.55 3.47
N VAL A 189 -3.48 3.47 3.06
CA VAL A 189 -3.80 2.69 1.87
C VAL A 189 -4.85 1.61 2.18
N LEU A 190 -4.95 1.16 3.43
CA LEU A 190 -5.83 0.08 3.84
C LEU A 190 -7.21 0.58 4.29
N GLU A 191 -7.31 1.83 4.75
CA GLU A 191 -8.55 2.36 5.33
C GLU A 191 -9.73 2.36 4.35
N SER A 192 -9.51 2.70 3.08
CA SER A 192 -10.58 2.73 2.07
C SER A 192 -11.21 1.34 1.89
N GLY A 193 -10.42 0.28 1.69
CA GLY A 193 -10.95 -1.09 1.64
C GLY A 193 -11.66 -1.53 2.93
N GLN A 194 -11.23 -1.06 4.10
CA GLN A 194 -11.94 -1.34 5.37
C GLN A 194 -13.33 -0.70 5.39
N GLU A 195 -13.47 0.53 4.89
CA GLU A 195 -14.76 1.21 4.75
C GLU A 195 -15.68 0.49 3.75
N VAL A 196 -15.12 -0.11 2.68
CA VAL A 196 -15.87 -0.96 1.75
C VAL A 196 -16.42 -2.20 2.46
N LEU A 197 -15.62 -2.87 3.29
CA LEU A 197 -16.07 -4.01 4.11
C LEU A 197 -17.23 -3.61 5.05
N GLU A 198 -17.09 -2.48 5.75
CA GLU A 198 -18.14 -1.97 6.63
C GLU A 198 -19.42 -1.64 5.87
N SER A 199 -19.29 -1.04 4.69
CA SER A 199 -20.43 -0.69 3.83
C SER A 199 -21.19 -1.92 3.31
N MET A 200 -20.51 -3.07 3.21
CA MET A 200 -21.11 -4.37 2.90
C MET A 200 -21.70 -5.07 4.14
N GLY A 201 -21.61 -4.47 5.32
CA GLY A 201 -22.07 -5.05 6.59
C GLY A 201 -21.10 -6.06 7.20
N LYS A 202 -19.85 -6.14 6.70
CA LYS A 202 -18.80 -6.98 7.27
C LYS A 202 -17.99 -6.16 8.29
N LEU A 203 -17.46 -6.85 9.31
CA LEU A 203 -16.54 -6.22 10.25
C LEU A 203 -15.18 -5.97 9.59
N ARG A 204 -14.48 -4.89 9.98
CA ARG A 204 -13.09 -4.63 9.56
C ARG A 204 -12.18 -5.83 9.82
N TYR A 205 -11.19 -6.04 8.95
CA TYR A 205 -10.27 -7.17 9.01
C TYR A 205 -8.83 -6.74 9.27
N TYR A 206 -8.18 -7.37 10.24
CA TYR A 206 -6.77 -7.13 10.56
C TYR A 206 -6.04 -8.45 10.75
N ASN A 207 -4.78 -8.57 10.32
CA ASN A 207 -3.96 -9.76 10.56
C ASN A 207 -3.06 -9.57 11.79
N GLN A 208 -3.02 -10.56 12.70
CA GLN A 208 -2.29 -10.46 13.96
C GLN A 208 -0.78 -10.26 13.76
N GLN A 209 -0.18 -10.88 12.75
CA GLN A 209 1.26 -10.75 12.47
C GLN A 209 1.60 -9.39 11.89
N LEU A 210 0.74 -8.86 11.04
CA LEU A 210 0.88 -7.51 10.49
C LEU A 210 0.74 -6.43 11.58
N ILE A 211 -0.11 -6.68 12.59
CA ILE A 211 -0.20 -5.85 13.79
C ILE A 211 1.09 -5.94 14.62
N LYS A 212 1.55 -7.16 14.92
CA LYS A 212 2.77 -7.38 15.74
C LYS A 212 4.03 -6.80 15.08
N SER A 213 4.10 -6.82 13.76
CA SER A 213 5.23 -6.27 12.99
C SER A 213 5.15 -4.76 12.78
N GLY A 214 4.13 -4.09 13.33
CA GLY A 214 3.94 -2.63 13.22
C GLY A 214 3.53 -2.14 11.83
N VAL A 215 3.21 -3.05 10.91
CA VAL A 215 2.81 -2.74 9.53
C VAL A 215 1.36 -2.23 9.48
N MET A 216 0.52 -2.75 10.38
CA MET A 216 -0.89 -2.46 10.51
C MET A 216 -1.21 -2.03 11.95
N GLU A 217 -2.10 -1.06 12.13
CA GLU A 217 -2.56 -0.63 13.44
C GLU A 217 -4.09 -0.61 13.43
N ILE A 218 -4.68 -0.92 14.57
CA ILE A 218 -6.13 -0.88 14.75
C ILE A 218 -6.48 0.54 15.22
N PRO A 219 -7.28 1.30 14.45
CA PRO A 219 -7.74 2.63 14.87
C PRO A 219 -8.49 2.57 16.20
N GLY A 220 -8.31 3.59 17.05
CA GLY A 220 -8.87 3.61 18.42
C GLY A 220 -10.40 3.58 18.48
N ASN A 221 -11.07 4.01 17.42
CA ASN A 221 -12.52 4.01 17.26
C ASN A 221 -13.12 2.63 16.92
N VAL A 222 -12.30 1.64 16.51
CA VAL A 222 -12.77 0.31 16.12
C VAL A 222 -12.89 -0.58 17.36
N LYS A 223 -14.12 -0.80 17.83
CA LYS A 223 -14.42 -1.63 19.00
C LYS A 223 -14.55 -3.11 18.70
N LYS A 224 -14.95 -3.48 17.48
CA LYS A 224 -15.18 -4.88 17.08
C LYS A 224 -14.60 -5.13 15.69
N TYR A 225 -13.75 -6.14 15.56
CA TYR A 225 -13.05 -6.44 14.30
C TYR A 225 -12.77 -7.94 14.15
N ARG A 226 -12.46 -8.34 12.92
CA ARG A 226 -12.00 -9.69 12.56
C ARG A 226 -10.48 -9.72 12.61
N LEU A 227 -9.93 -10.67 13.37
CA LEU A 227 -8.50 -10.87 13.54
C LEU A 227 -8.07 -12.18 12.84
N GLY A 228 -7.18 -12.07 11.86
CA GLY A 228 -6.49 -13.22 11.26
C GLY A 228 -5.44 -13.80 12.21
N ILE A 229 -5.62 -15.05 12.65
CA ILE A 229 -4.68 -15.82 13.48
C ILE A 229 -3.96 -16.87 12.63
N HIS A 230 -3.40 -16.44 11.50
CA HIS A 230 -2.65 -17.28 10.59
C HIS A 230 -1.50 -16.49 9.99
N ASN A 231 -0.51 -17.20 9.45
CA ASN A 231 0.53 -16.57 8.67
C ASN A 231 -0.07 -16.11 7.32
N PRO A 232 0.28 -14.92 6.81
CA PRO A 232 -0.13 -14.48 5.47
C PRO A 232 0.16 -15.55 4.41
N GLY A 233 -0.88 -15.98 3.68
CA GLY A 233 -0.78 -17.01 2.63
C GLY A 233 -1.03 -18.45 3.09
N GLU A 234 -1.26 -18.69 4.39
CA GLU A 234 -1.78 -19.98 4.89
C GLU A 234 -3.31 -20.03 4.89
N ASN A 235 -3.87 -21.16 5.30
CA ASN A 235 -5.31 -21.32 5.45
C ASN A 235 -5.89 -20.26 6.41
N ILE A 236 -6.88 -19.53 5.90
CA ILE A 236 -7.50 -18.40 6.59
C ILE A 236 -8.17 -18.87 7.89
N LYS A 237 -7.62 -18.42 9.03
CA LYS A 237 -8.20 -18.59 10.37
C LYS A 237 -8.53 -17.22 10.96
N ILE A 238 -9.81 -16.97 11.23
CA ILE A 238 -10.30 -15.67 11.70
C ILE A 238 -10.99 -15.83 13.05
N LYS A 239 -10.69 -14.93 13.99
CA LYS A 239 -11.38 -14.77 15.26
C LYS A 239 -11.99 -13.38 15.36
N ILE A 240 -13.21 -13.29 15.87
CA ILE A 240 -13.82 -11.98 16.16
C ILE A 240 -13.30 -11.50 17.51
N VAL A 241 -12.77 -10.27 17.54
CA VAL A 241 -12.25 -9.64 18.75
C VAL A 241 -13.09 -8.40 19.05
N THR A 242 -13.43 -8.22 20.32
CA THR A 242 -14.07 -7.01 20.84
C THR A 242 -13.10 -6.39 21.84
N LYS A 243 -12.80 -5.11 21.65
CA LYS A 243 -11.89 -4.31 22.47
C LYS A 243 -12.64 -3.66 23.62
#